data_AF-X0T1R8-F1
#
_entry.id   AF-X0T1R8-F1
#
_cell.length_a   1.000
_cell.length_b   1.000
_cell.length_c   1.000
_cell.angle_alpha   90.00
_cell.angle_beta   90.00
_cell.angle_gamma   90.00
#
_symmetry.space_group_name_H-M   'P 1'
#
loop_
_entity.id
_entity.type
_entity.pdbx_description
1 polymer ?
#
loop_
_entity_poly.entity_id
_entity_poly.type
_entity_poly.pdbx_seq_one_letter_code
_entity_poly.pdbx_strand_id
1 'polypeptide(L)'
;YRRTGKREKQVVNTKNILFIMSGAFEGLSDIIEKRLKHKGIGFEADIHSTEVDLDILKEVRAHDLIEFGFESEFIGRLPVIVALDELLKDDLVEILKNPNNPIILSKKRDFMAYGINIKFEDSALEELSEMAAQEKTGARGLVSAAERTLMAFEKRLPSTVVKKLLVTPELVKNPAQELKRVESARSMSNHQMKERFERASANEKQRAKKAIAERTKEFEAQSDLKLYEERVELIAEHALRSISDIDSAFIDFKEMYNLVKDHNEGLFSQLGINVSLADSAIDEIIRIAIFQDRDINEICLNLANELEYGLKLVRDRIGLGAFTITREAVVDPEKYVDSLIKKYYSQDSMIS
;
A
#
# COMPACT_ATOMS: atom_id res chain seq x y z
N TYR A 1 -31.74 16.39 15.15
CA TYR A 1 -33.03 16.98 14.72
C TYR A 1 -33.02 18.48 14.98
N ARG A 2 -32.84 19.33 13.95
CA ARG A 2 -33.24 20.74 14.00
C ARG A 2 -34.48 20.90 13.12
N ARG A 3 -35.63 21.05 13.78
CA ARG A 3 -36.96 21.31 13.22
C ARG A 3 -37.12 22.83 13.09
N THR A 4 -36.55 23.40 12.03
CA THR A 4 -36.91 24.67 11.34
C THR A 4 -35.70 25.12 10.52
N GLY A 5 -35.86 25.20 9.20
CA GLY A 5 -34.82 25.71 8.32
C GLY A 5 -35.14 25.38 6.88
N LYS A 6 -35.51 26.39 6.08
CA LYS A 6 -35.54 26.27 4.63
C LYS A 6 -34.16 25.74 4.20
N ARG A 7 -34.10 24.57 3.54
CA ARG A 7 -32.90 24.13 2.84
C ARG A 7 -32.65 25.14 1.72
N GLU A 8 -31.65 26.00 1.89
CA GLU A 8 -31.15 26.80 0.77
C GLU A 8 -30.60 25.84 -0.28
N LYS A 9 -31.19 25.86 -1.47
CA LYS A 9 -30.68 25.09 -2.60
C LYS A 9 -29.37 25.75 -3.03
N GLN A 10 -28.25 25.17 -2.61
CA GLN A 10 -26.95 25.54 -3.17
C GLN A 10 -26.91 25.12 -4.63
N VAL A 11 -26.76 26.09 -5.53
CA VAL A 11 -26.53 25.87 -6.94
C VAL A 11 -25.02 25.84 -7.16
N VAL A 12 -24.51 24.74 -7.70
CA VAL A 12 -23.09 24.57 -8.02
C VAL A 12 -22.93 24.65 -9.53
N ASN A 13 -21.98 25.48 -10.00
CA ASN A 13 -21.60 25.54 -11.40
C ASN A 13 -20.74 24.32 -11.76
N THR A 14 -21.17 23.53 -12.74
CA THR A 14 -20.50 22.30 -13.16
C THR A 14 -19.54 22.45 -14.34
N LYS A 15 -19.29 23.69 -14.82
CA LYS A 15 -18.48 23.96 -16.02
C LYS A 15 -17.08 23.35 -15.99
N ASN A 16 -16.43 23.35 -14.82
CA ASN A 16 -15.05 22.87 -14.66
C ASN A 16 -14.98 21.49 -13.98
N ILE A 17 -16.11 20.79 -13.87
CA ILE A 17 -16.14 19.43 -13.32
C ILE A 17 -15.77 18.47 -14.45
N LEU A 18 -14.76 17.63 -14.22
CA LEU A 18 -14.44 16.52 -15.10
C LEU A 18 -15.49 15.42 -14.92
N PHE A 19 -16.10 14.99 -16.02
CA PHE A 19 -17.05 13.88 -16.04
C PHE A 19 -16.36 12.65 -16.65
N ILE A 20 -16.28 11.57 -15.86
CA ILE A 20 -15.83 10.26 -16.33
C ILE A 20 -17.03 9.32 -16.26
N MET A 21 -17.35 8.69 -17.38
CA MET A 21 -18.47 7.76 -17.50
C MET A 21 -17.91 6.41 -17.89
N SER A 22 -18.40 5.34 -17.28
CA SER A 22 -17.98 3.97 -17.58
C SER A 22 -19.19 3.03 -17.52
N GLY A 23 -19.13 1.96 -18.29
CA GLY A 23 -20.18 0.96 -18.39
C GLY A 23 -19.72 -0.27 -19.16
N ALA A 24 -20.43 -1.38 -19.00
CA ALA A 24 -20.26 -2.56 -19.83
C ALA A 24 -21.28 -2.49 -20.97
N PHE A 25 -20.80 -2.46 -22.21
CA PHE A 25 -21.61 -2.31 -23.43
C PHE A 25 -21.73 -3.63 -24.16
N GLU A 26 -22.47 -4.57 -23.59
CA GLU A 26 -22.70 -5.89 -24.18
C GLU A 26 -23.39 -5.76 -25.55
N GLY A 27 -22.83 -6.39 -26.59
CA GLY A 27 -23.34 -6.31 -27.97
C GLY A 27 -22.80 -5.13 -28.80
N LEU A 28 -22.05 -4.19 -28.20
CA LEU A 28 -21.39 -3.12 -28.95
C LEU A 28 -20.34 -3.67 -29.93
N SER A 29 -19.64 -4.75 -29.55
CA SER A 29 -18.71 -5.48 -30.41
C SER A 29 -19.36 -5.88 -31.74
N ASP A 30 -20.60 -6.36 -31.71
CA ASP A 30 -21.32 -6.86 -32.88
C ASP A 30 -21.67 -5.73 -33.85
N ILE A 31 -22.00 -4.55 -33.31
CA ILE A 31 -22.27 -3.33 -34.09
C ILE A 31 -20.99 -2.90 -34.80
N ILE A 32 -19.88 -2.82 -34.06
CA ILE A 32 -18.58 -2.45 -34.61
C ILE A 32 -18.15 -3.46 -35.69
N GLU A 33 -18.33 -4.74 -35.43
CA GLU A 33 -17.99 -5.82 -36.35
C GLU A 33 -18.78 -5.73 -37.66
N LYS A 34 -20.10 -5.54 -37.59
CA LYS A 34 -20.95 -5.34 -38.77
C LYS A 34 -20.47 -4.16 -39.61
N ARG A 35 -20.15 -3.03 -38.97
CA ARG A 35 -19.63 -1.84 -39.66
C ARG A 35 -18.29 -2.11 -40.34
N LEU A 36 -17.38 -2.83 -39.69
CA LEU A 36 -16.07 -3.14 -40.26
C LEU A 36 -16.20 -4.13 -41.43
N LYS A 37 -17.06 -5.15 -41.32
CA LYS A 37 -17.34 -6.14 -42.37
C LYS A 37 -18.11 -5.58 -43.56
N HIS A 38 -18.97 -4.58 -43.37
CA HIS A 38 -19.79 -3.98 -44.43
C HIS A 38 -19.00 -3.18 -45.49
N LYS A 39 -17.69 -2.97 -45.33
CA LYS A 39 -16.84 -2.31 -46.34
C LYS A 39 -16.57 -3.13 -47.62
N GLY A 40 -17.09 -4.36 -47.73
CA GLY A 40 -16.73 -5.31 -48.80
C GLY A 40 -17.76 -5.61 -49.90
N ILE A 41 -18.67 -4.70 -50.28
CA ILE A 41 -19.57 -4.94 -51.43
C ILE A 41 -19.13 -4.08 -52.61
N GLY A 42 -18.21 -4.62 -53.41
CA GLY A 42 -17.71 -4.06 -54.68
C GLY A 42 -16.92 -5.13 -55.43
N PHE A 43 -16.83 -5.04 -56.77
CA PHE A 43 -16.28 -6.05 -57.70
C PHE A 43 -14.80 -6.46 -57.48
N GLU A 44 -14.17 -5.99 -56.41
CA GLU A 44 -12.77 -6.19 -56.05
C GLU A 44 -12.58 -6.23 -54.52
N ALA A 45 -13.61 -6.65 -53.78
CA ALA A 45 -13.58 -6.67 -52.32
C ALA A 45 -12.66 -7.79 -51.80
N ASP A 46 -11.54 -7.37 -51.21
CA ASP A 46 -10.57 -8.22 -50.53
C ASP A 46 -11.26 -8.94 -49.37
N ILE A 47 -11.52 -10.24 -49.53
CA ILE A 47 -12.10 -11.09 -48.49
C ILE A 47 -10.96 -11.43 -47.53
N HIS A 48 -10.58 -10.47 -46.71
CA HIS A 48 -9.73 -10.76 -45.56
C HIS A 48 -10.58 -11.51 -44.52
N SER A 49 -10.35 -12.82 -44.45
CA SER A 49 -10.70 -13.64 -43.30
C SER A 49 -9.78 -13.23 -42.13
N THR A 50 -10.10 -12.12 -41.49
CA THR A 50 -9.37 -11.71 -40.28
C THR A 50 -10.11 -12.29 -39.11
N GLU A 51 -9.43 -13.16 -38.36
CA GLU A 51 -9.78 -13.54 -37.00
C GLU A 51 -10.32 -12.31 -36.25
N VAL A 52 -11.44 -12.47 -35.55
CA VAL A 52 -12.05 -11.38 -34.78
C VAL A 52 -11.00 -10.86 -33.82
N ASP A 53 -10.53 -9.65 -34.09
CA ASP A 53 -9.46 -9.00 -33.33
C ASP A 53 -9.93 -8.88 -31.86
N LEU A 54 -9.09 -9.32 -30.92
CA LEU A 54 -9.37 -9.24 -29.47
C LEU A 54 -9.66 -7.79 -29.01
N ASP A 55 -9.30 -6.82 -29.84
CA ASP A 55 -9.36 -5.39 -29.59
C ASP A 55 -10.45 -4.64 -30.38
N ILE A 56 -11.50 -5.32 -30.87
CA ILE A 56 -12.53 -4.69 -31.69
C ILE A 56 -13.18 -3.44 -31.04
N LEU A 57 -13.23 -3.39 -29.70
CA LEU A 57 -13.74 -2.24 -28.95
C LEU A 57 -12.88 -0.97 -29.11
N LYS A 58 -11.59 -1.09 -29.45
CA LYS A 58 -10.70 0.06 -29.70
C LYS A 58 -11.07 0.81 -30.98
N GLU A 59 -11.76 0.16 -31.89
CA GLU A 59 -12.26 0.74 -33.14
C GLU A 59 -13.60 1.49 -32.97
N VAL A 60 -14.11 1.63 -31.75
CA VAL A 60 -15.39 2.29 -31.48
C VAL A 60 -15.40 3.73 -32.00
N ARG A 61 -16.52 4.11 -32.61
CA ARG A 61 -16.81 5.46 -33.09
C ARG A 61 -18.13 5.95 -32.51
N ALA A 62 -18.33 7.27 -32.53
CA ALA A 62 -19.58 7.90 -32.07
C ALA A 62 -20.84 7.32 -32.74
N HIS A 63 -20.76 6.92 -34.02
CA HIS A 63 -21.87 6.31 -34.72
C HIS A 63 -22.30 4.96 -34.12
N ASP A 64 -21.35 4.13 -33.69
CA ASP A 64 -21.65 2.83 -33.09
C ASP A 64 -22.37 3.00 -31.75
N LEU A 65 -22.00 4.03 -30.98
CA LEU A 65 -22.68 4.37 -29.73
C LEU A 65 -24.10 4.90 -29.96
N ILE A 66 -24.32 5.64 -31.06
CA ILE A 66 -25.66 6.09 -31.45
C ILE A 66 -26.51 4.89 -31.88
N GLU A 67 -25.97 3.98 -32.70
CA GLU A 67 -26.66 2.73 -33.08
C GLU A 67 -26.94 1.83 -31.87
N PHE A 68 -26.03 1.82 -30.90
CA PHE A 68 -26.22 1.13 -29.61
C PHE A 68 -27.36 1.72 -28.77
N GLY A 69 -27.71 3.00 -28.98
CA GLY A 69 -28.88 3.64 -28.37
C GLY A 69 -28.59 4.95 -27.63
N PHE A 70 -27.40 5.51 -27.72
CA PHE A 70 -27.12 6.83 -27.14
C PHE A 70 -27.63 7.99 -28.01
N GLU A 71 -28.13 9.02 -27.36
CA GLU A 71 -28.50 10.27 -28.02
C GLU A 71 -27.28 11.01 -28.58
N SER A 72 -27.38 11.53 -29.81
CA SER A 72 -26.28 12.19 -30.51
C SER A 72 -25.72 13.41 -29.77
N GLU A 73 -26.58 14.22 -29.16
CA GLU A 73 -26.17 15.38 -28.35
C GLU A 73 -25.39 14.98 -27.10
N PHE A 74 -25.67 13.80 -26.56
CA PHE A 74 -25.00 13.29 -25.38
C PHE A 74 -23.60 12.78 -25.72
N ILE A 75 -23.46 11.98 -26.79
CA ILE A 75 -22.15 11.53 -27.28
C ILE A 75 -21.29 12.72 -27.74
N GLY A 76 -21.90 13.77 -28.29
CA GLY A 76 -21.20 15.01 -28.64
C GLY A 76 -20.53 15.72 -27.44
N ARG A 77 -20.96 15.42 -26.20
CA ARG A 77 -20.33 15.93 -24.96
C ARG A 77 -19.23 15.02 -24.43
N LEU A 78 -19.01 13.85 -25.05
CA LEU A 78 -18.01 12.85 -24.66
C LEU A 78 -16.95 12.71 -25.78
N PRO A 79 -16.05 13.69 -25.93
CA PRO A 79 -15.08 13.71 -27.04
C PRO A 79 -13.97 12.66 -26.90
N VAL A 80 -13.80 12.09 -25.70
CA VAL A 80 -12.77 11.08 -25.40
C VAL A 80 -13.45 9.77 -25.06
N ILE A 81 -13.14 8.73 -25.82
CA ILE A 81 -13.62 7.37 -25.61
C ILE A 81 -12.39 6.49 -25.39
N VAL A 82 -12.44 5.65 -24.36
CA VAL A 82 -11.38 4.70 -24.02
C VAL A 82 -12.02 3.32 -23.89
N ALA A 83 -11.50 2.35 -24.64
CA ALA A 83 -11.83 0.94 -24.47
C ALA A 83 -10.82 0.31 -23.50
N LEU A 84 -11.31 -0.53 -22.58
CA LEU A 84 -10.47 -1.29 -21.65
C LEU A 84 -10.32 -2.71 -22.18
N ASP A 85 -9.13 -3.29 -21.96
CA ASP A 85 -8.82 -4.65 -22.33
C ASP A 85 -9.57 -5.65 -21.42
N GLU A 86 -9.89 -6.83 -21.95
CA GLU A 86 -10.44 -7.91 -21.14
C GLU A 86 -9.37 -8.45 -20.17
N LEU A 87 -9.77 -8.75 -18.94
CA LEU A 87 -8.86 -9.30 -17.93
C LEU A 87 -8.60 -10.78 -18.21
N LEU A 88 -7.35 -11.10 -18.53
CA LEU A 88 -6.85 -12.46 -18.59
C LEU A 88 -6.47 -12.97 -17.20
N LYS A 89 -6.21 -14.27 -17.10
CA LYS A 89 -5.75 -14.90 -15.86
C LYS A 89 -4.53 -14.21 -15.28
N ASP A 90 -3.54 -13.89 -16.11
CA ASP A 90 -2.29 -13.29 -15.66
C ASP A 90 -2.53 -11.88 -15.10
N ASP A 91 -3.45 -11.10 -15.71
CA ASP A 91 -3.86 -9.80 -15.17
C ASP A 91 -4.52 -9.93 -13.79
N LEU A 92 -5.36 -10.95 -13.59
CA LEU A 92 -5.96 -11.24 -12.29
C LEU A 92 -4.90 -11.59 -11.22
N VAL A 93 -3.85 -12.32 -11.63
CA VAL A 93 -2.71 -12.64 -10.75
C VAL A 93 -1.97 -11.36 -10.37
N GLU A 94 -1.68 -10.49 -11.32
CA GLU A 94 -1.03 -9.19 -11.06
C GLU A 94 -1.88 -8.32 -10.14
N ILE A 95 -3.20 -8.25 -10.38
CA ILE A 95 -4.15 -7.54 -9.52
C ILE A 95 -4.06 -8.06 -8.08
N LEU A 96 -4.07 -9.37 -7.85
CA LEU A 96 -3.98 -9.94 -6.50
C LEU A 96 -2.59 -9.76 -5.86
N LYS A 97 -1.51 -9.79 -6.65
CA LYS A 97 -0.13 -9.58 -6.18
C LYS A 97 0.15 -8.12 -5.84
N ASN A 98 -0.65 -7.18 -6.34
CA ASN A 98 -0.52 -5.76 -6.03
C ASN A 98 -0.66 -5.52 -4.50
N PRO A 99 0.33 -4.89 -3.84
CA PRO A 99 0.26 -4.62 -2.40
C PRO A 99 -0.92 -3.73 -1.99
N ASN A 100 -1.45 -2.92 -2.91
CA ASN A 100 -2.63 -2.08 -2.69
C ASN A 100 -3.95 -2.81 -2.96
N ASN A 101 -3.92 -4.12 -3.22
CA ASN A 101 -5.13 -4.87 -3.56
C ASN A 101 -6.13 -4.87 -2.39
N PRO A 102 -7.34 -4.30 -2.57
CA PRO A 102 -8.31 -4.17 -1.48
C PRO A 102 -8.89 -5.51 -1.03
N ILE A 103 -8.93 -6.54 -1.88
CA ILE A 103 -9.46 -7.87 -1.54
C ILE A 103 -8.53 -8.55 -0.53
N ILE A 104 -7.23 -8.58 -0.85
CA ILE A 104 -6.21 -9.17 0.02
C ILE A 104 -6.06 -8.36 1.30
N LEU A 105 -6.04 -7.02 1.22
CA LEU A 105 -5.99 -6.15 2.40
C LEU A 105 -7.22 -6.33 3.29
N SER A 106 -8.43 -6.39 2.72
CA SER A 106 -9.65 -6.65 3.49
C SER A 106 -9.55 -7.97 4.24
N LYS A 107 -9.16 -9.06 3.57
CA LYS A 107 -9.03 -10.37 4.23
C LYS A 107 -7.96 -10.37 5.31
N LYS A 108 -6.83 -9.68 5.11
CA LYS A 108 -5.84 -9.53 6.19
C LYS A 108 -6.42 -8.80 7.39
N ARG A 109 -7.19 -7.72 7.19
CA ARG A 109 -7.86 -6.99 8.28
C ARG A 109 -8.89 -7.86 9.00
N ASP A 110 -9.70 -8.61 8.25
CA ASP A 110 -10.72 -9.50 8.80
C ASP A 110 -10.10 -10.54 9.76
N PHE A 111 -9.02 -11.21 9.33
CA PHE A 111 -8.31 -12.17 10.18
C PHE A 111 -7.54 -11.49 11.33
N MET A 112 -6.93 -10.34 11.08
CA MET A 112 -6.19 -9.60 12.11
C MET A 112 -7.10 -9.08 13.22
N ALA A 113 -8.38 -8.76 12.93
CA ALA A 113 -9.37 -8.41 13.95
C ALA A 113 -9.57 -9.53 15.00
N TYR A 114 -9.26 -10.78 14.64
CA TYR A 114 -9.25 -11.93 15.55
C TYR A 114 -7.85 -12.29 16.06
N GLY A 115 -6.84 -11.46 15.78
CA GLY A 115 -5.43 -11.68 16.12
C GLY A 115 -4.79 -12.82 15.33
N ILE A 116 -5.27 -13.09 14.11
CA ILE A 116 -4.72 -14.12 13.21
C ILE A 116 -3.94 -13.43 12.09
N ASN A 117 -2.63 -13.66 12.04
CA ASN A 117 -1.78 -13.19 10.96
C ASN A 117 -1.89 -14.12 9.75
N ILE A 118 -2.59 -13.67 8.71
CA ILE A 118 -2.76 -14.39 7.45
C ILE A 118 -1.73 -13.96 6.41
N LYS A 119 -1.13 -14.93 5.73
CA LYS A 119 -0.19 -14.73 4.61
C LYS A 119 -0.62 -15.55 3.40
N PHE A 120 -0.24 -15.10 2.21
CA PHE A 120 -0.61 -15.72 0.95
C PHE A 120 0.64 -16.10 0.18
N GLU A 121 0.73 -17.36 -0.26
CA GLU A 121 1.74 -17.75 -1.24
C GLU A 121 1.36 -17.29 -2.64
N ASP A 122 2.36 -16.98 -3.46
CA ASP A 122 2.18 -16.55 -4.85
C ASP A 122 1.39 -17.58 -5.67
N SER A 123 1.70 -18.86 -5.47
CA SER A 123 0.95 -19.98 -6.08
C SER A 123 -0.50 -20.05 -5.59
N ALA A 124 -0.81 -19.59 -4.38
CA ALA A 124 -2.19 -19.53 -3.91
C ALA A 124 -2.95 -18.38 -4.58
N LEU A 125 -2.30 -17.24 -4.83
CA LEU A 125 -2.88 -16.13 -5.60
C LEU A 125 -3.14 -16.56 -7.05
N GLU A 126 -2.27 -17.39 -7.64
CA GLU A 126 -2.46 -17.98 -8.96
C GLU A 126 -3.68 -18.91 -9.02
N GLU A 127 -3.87 -19.76 -8.01
CA GLU A 127 -5.06 -20.63 -7.91
C GLU A 127 -6.35 -19.83 -7.68
N LEU A 128 -6.32 -18.76 -6.89
CA LEU A 128 -7.47 -17.86 -6.72
C LEU A 128 -7.83 -17.16 -8.04
N SER A 129 -6.82 -16.77 -8.82
CA SER A 129 -7.01 -16.11 -10.11
C SER A 129 -7.56 -17.08 -11.16
N GLU A 130 -7.09 -18.33 -11.17
CA GLU A 130 -7.65 -19.40 -11.99
C GLU A 130 -9.13 -19.64 -11.66
N MET A 131 -9.47 -19.75 -10.38
CA MET A 131 -10.85 -19.91 -9.93
C MET A 131 -11.73 -18.73 -10.37
N ALA A 132 -11.22 -17.50 -10.30
CA ALA A 132 -11.95 -16.30 -10.72
C ALA A 132 -12.12 -16.21 -12.25
N ALA A 133 -11.10 -16.59 -13.02
CA ALA A 133 -11.14 -16.58 -14.48
C ALA A 133 -12.24 -17.51 -15.03
N GLN A 134 -12.46 -18.66 -14.36
CA GLN A 134 -13.53 -19.60 -14.71
C GLN A 134 -14.93 -19.02 -14.55
N GLU A 135 -15.12 -18.01 -13.69
CA GLU A 135 -16.42 -17.37 -13.47
C GLU A 135 -16.77 -16.33 -14.54
N LYS A 136 -15.82 -15.90 -15.39
CA LYS A 136 -16.01 -14.90 -16.47
C LYS A 136 -16.66 -13.59 -15.99
N THR A 137 -16.41 -13.17 -14.76
CA THR A 137 -16.92 -11.91 -14.18
C THR A 137 -15.83 -10.85 -13.98
N GLY A 138 -14.64 -11.06 -14.57
CA GLY A 138 -13.46 -10.20 -14.41
C GLY A 138 -12.99 -10.14 -12.95
N ALA A 139 -12.46 -8.98 -12.52
CA ALA A 139 -11.95 -8.78 -11.17
C ALA A 139 -12.99 -8.98 -10.05
N ARG A 140 -14.31 -8.95 -10.36
CA ARG A 140 -15.36 -9.27 -9.38
C ARG A 140 -15.30 -10.74 -8.96
N GLY A 141 -14.86 -11.63 -9.85
CA GLY A 141 -14.66 -13.05 -9.55
C GLY A 141 -13.61 -13.28 -8.46
N LEU A 142 -12.62 -12.38 -8.33
CA LEU A 142 -11.60 -12.48 -7.27
C LEU A 142 -12.20 -12.39 -5.87
N VAL A 143 -13.24 -11.55 -5.68
CA VAL A 143 -13.94 -11.42 -4.39
C VAL A 143 -14.65 -12.73 -4.06
N SER A 144 -15.37 -13.29 -5.03
CA SER A 144 -16.07 -14.59 -4.92
C SER A 144 -15.09 -15.72 -4.60
N ALA A 145 -13.97 -15.79 -5.30
CA ALA A 145 -12.93 -16.80 -5.10
C ALA A 145 -12.30 -16.71 -3.70
N ALA A 146 -11.96 -15.50 -3.24
CA ALA A 146 -11.39 -15.28 -1.91
C ALA A 146 -12.38 -15.63 -0.80
N GLU A 147 -13.63 -15.19 -0.93
CA GLU A 147 -14.70 -15.46 0.03
C GLU A 147 -14.99 -16.95 0.14
N ARG A 148 -15.19 -17.64 -0.99
CA ARG A 148 -15.42 -19.09 -1.03
C ARG A 148 -14.30 -19.88 -0.34
N THR A 149 -13.07 -19.44 -0.52
CA THR A 149 -11.87 -20.07 0.04
C THR A 149 -11.77 -19.85 1.56
N LEU A 150 -12.01 -18.63 2.04
CA LEU A 150 -11.66 -18.22 3.41
C LEU A 150 -12.85 -18.17 4.39
N MET A 151 -14.10 -18.10 3.92
CA MET A 151 -15.28 -17.95 4.79
C MET A 151 -15.37 -19.03 5.88
N ALA A 152 -15.02 -20.27 5.58
CA ALA A 152 -15.05 -21.35 6.56
C ALA A 152 -13.98 -21.17 7.67
N PHE A 153 -12.81 -20.63 7.31
CA PHE A 153 -11.73 -20.32 8.24
C PHE A 153 -12.09 -19.12 9.11
N GLU A 154 -12.68 -18.07 8.53
CA GLU A 154 -13.18 -16.90 9.26
C GLU A 154 -14.21 -17.28 10.32
N LYS A 155 -15.09 -18.25 10.03
CA LYS A 155 -16.10 -18.74 10.98
C LYS A 155 -15.52 -19.60 12.11
N ARG A 156 -14.44 -20.35 11.85
CA ARG A 156 -13.92 -21.37 12.78
C ARG A 156 -12.71 -20.91 13.59
N LEU A 157 -11.71 -20.34 12.92
CA LEU A 157 -10.42 -20.03 13.56
C LEU A 157 -10.50 -19.06 14.74
N PRO A 158 -11.41 -18.06 14.79
CA PRO A 158 -11.54 -17.20 15.97
C PRO A 158 -11.87 -17.96 17.26
N SER A 159 -12.43 -19.17 17.16
CA SER A 159 -12.73 -20.05 18.29
C SER A 159 -11.58 -20.99 18.66
N THR A 160 -10.37 -20.74 18.14
CA THR A 160 -9.20 -21.62 18.29
C THR A 160 -7.97 -20.87 18.80
N VAL A 161 -6.90 -21.60 19.12
CA VAL A 161 -5.61 -21.02 19.54
C VAL A 161 -4.73 -20.60 18.35
N VAL A 162 -5.18 -20.78 17.11
CA VAL A 162 -4.40 -20.48 15.91
C VAL A 162 -4.18 -18.98 15.79
N LYS A 163 -2.92 -18.56 15.61
CA LYS A 163 -2.52 -17.15 15.45
C LYS A 163 -1.89 -16.83 14.10
N LYS A 164 -1.61 -17.85 13.29
CA LYS A 164 -1.03 -17.71 11.95
C LYS A 164 -1.78 -18.62 10.99
N LEU A 165 -2.14 -18.09 9.83
CA LEU A 165 -2.74 -18.84 8.72
C LEU A 165 -1.91 -18.59 7.46
N LEU A 166 -1.50 -19.67 6.79
CA LEU A 166 -0.89 -19.58 5.46
C LEU A 166 -1.89 -20.05 4.42
N VAL A 167 -2.22 -19.20 3.46
CA VAL A 167 -3.02 -19.54 2.29
C VAL A 167 -2.09 -20.13 1.25
N THR A 168 -2.22 -21.43 1.04
CA THR A 168 -1.43 -22.24 0.11
C THR A 168 -2.31 -22.69 -1.06
N PRO A 169 -1.73 -23.14 -2.19
CA PRO A 169 -2.52 -23.69 -3.30
C PRO A 169 -3.38 -24.88 -2.86
N GLU A 170 -2.95 -25.69 -1.90
CA GLU A 170 -3.74 -26.79 -1.34
C GLU A 170 -4.99 -26.28 -0.61
N LEU A 171 -4.85 -25.19 0.14
CA LEU A 171 -5.97 -24.56 0.86
C LEU A 171 -6.99 -24.00 -0.13
N VAL A 172 -6.54 -23.36 -1.21
CA VAL A 172 -7.44 -22.85 -2.26
C VAL A 172 -8.19 -23.99 -2.96
N LYS A 173 -7.51 -25.09 -3.27
CA LYS A 173 -8.12 -26.25 -3.94
C LYS A 173 -9.08 -27.05 -3.06
N ASN A 174 -8.76 -27.22 -1.78
CA ASN A 174 -9.60 -27.96 -0.85
C ASN A 174 -9.69 -27.29 0.54
N PRO A 175 -10.47 -26.21 0.66
CA PRO A 175 -10.60 -25.44 1.91
C PRO A 175 -11.06 -26.30 3.09
N ALA A 176 -12.00 -27.21 2.87
CA ALA A 176 -12.59 -28.04 3.92
C ALA A 176 -11.60 -29.05 4.50
N GLN A 177 -10.72 -29.63 3.66
CA GLN A 177 -9.68 -30.55 4.13
C GLN A 177 -8.60 -29.80 4.92
N GLU A 178 -8.12 -28.67 4.40
CA GLU A 178 -7.07 -27.91 5.09
C GLU A 178 -7.59 -27.26 6.38
N LEU A 179 -8.86 -26.89 6.46
CA LEU A 179 -9.46 -26.40 7.71
C LEU A 179 -9.37 -27.47 8.82
N LYS A 180 -9.74 -28.72 8.54
CA LYS A 180 -9.61 -29.83 9.50
C LYS A 180 -8.14 -30.05 9.91
N ARG A 181 -7.22 -29.89 8.97
CA ARG A 181 -5.78 -29.99 9.24
C ARG A 181 -5.30 -28.89 10.17
N VAL A 182 -5.72 -27.66 9.94
CA VAL A 182 -5.38 -26.50 10.80
C VAL A 182 -6.00 -26.65 12.19
N GLU A 183 -7.23 -27.14 12.30
CA GLU A 183 -7.89 -27.36 13.60
C GLU A 183 -7.23 -28.49 14.42
N SER A 184 -6.80 -29.57 13.75
CA SER A 184 -6.14 -30.70 14.41
C SER A 184 -4.68 -30.43 14.76
N ALA A 185 -3.98 -29.66 13.93
CA ALA A 185 -2.65 -29.15 14.23
C ALA A 185 -2.76 -28.00 15.24
N ARG A 186 -2.81 -28.33 16.54
CA ARG A 186 -2.96 -27.38 17.68
C ARG A 186 -1.97 -26.20 17.73
N SER A 187 -1.01 -26.12 16.82
CA SER A 187 -0.22 -24.96 16.43
C SER A 187 0.57 -25.36 15.18
N MET A 188 1.20 -24.39 14.51
CA MET A 188 2.20 -24.58 13.46
C MET A 188 3.43 -25.37 13.98
N SER A 189 3.27 -26.64 14.30
CA SER A 189 4.33 -27.53 14.80
C SER A 189 5.16 -28.14 13.66
N ASN A 190 4.77 -27.91 12.40
CA ASN A 190 5.51 -28.36 11.23
C ASN A 190 6.51 -27.28 10.79
N HIS A 191 7.81 -27.59 10.94
CA HIS A 191 8.92 -26.74 10.49
C HIS A 191 8.73 -26.22 9.07
N GLN A 192 8.26 -27.09 8.16
CA GLN A 192 8.04 -26.74 6.75
C GLN A 192 7.00 -25.63 6.58
N MET A 193 5.93 -25.65 7.37
CA MET A 193 4.89 -24.63 7.27
C MET A 193 5.40 -23.28 7.80
N LYS A 194 6.23 -23.32 8.84
CA LYS A 194 6.88 -22.10 9.38
C LYS A 194 7.78 -21.47 8.32
N GLU A 195 8.62 -22.26 7.66
CA GLU A 195 9.48 -21.77 6.57
C GLU A 195 8.67 -21.18 5.41
N ARG A 196 7.59 -21.86 4.99
CA ARG A 196 6.69 -21.33 3.95
C ARG A 196 6.04 -20.01 4.35
N PHE A 197 5.63 -19.88 5.62
CA PHE A 197 5.03 -18.64 6.15
C PHE A 197 6.03 -17.47 6.16
N GLU A 198 7.26 -17.72 6.63
CA GLU A 198 8.31 -16.69 6.63
C GLU A 198 8.69 -16.29 5.20
N ARG A 199 8.78 -17.26 4.27
CA ARG A 199 9.00 -16.99 2.84
C ARG A 199 7.89 -16.14 2.23
N ALA A 200 6.62 -16.46 2.50
CA ALA A 200 5.48 -15.67 2.03
C ALA A 200 5.52 -14.24 2.58
N SER A 201 5.89 -14.08 3.86
CA SER A 201 6.06 -12.77 4.49
C SER A 201 7.19 -11.97 3.86
N ALA A 202 8.32 -12.60 3.57
CA ALA A 202 9.46 -11.96 2.90
C ALA A 202 9.12 -11.54 1.47
N ASN A 203 8.42 -12.38 0.71
CA ASN A 203 7.97 -12.05 -0.65
C ASN A 203 7.01 -10.87 -0.66
N GLU A 204 6.08 -10.83 0.29
CA GLU A 204 5.15 -9.71 0.46
C GLU A 204 5.88 -8.39 0.76
N LYS A 205 6.84 -8.41 1.70
CA LYS A 205 7.71 -7.26 2.00
C LYS A 205 8.50 -6.81 0.77
N GLN A 206 9.07 -7.74 0.02
CA GLN A 206 9.81 -7.42 -1.20
C GLN A 206 8.91 -6.78 -2.26
N ARG A 207 7.67 -7.25 -2.42
CA ARG A 207 6.68 -6.62 -3.32
C ARG A 207 6.34 -5.20 -2.89
N ALA A 208 6.08 -4.97 -1.61
CA ALA A 208 5.80 -3.63 -1.09
C ALA A 208 7.00 -2.68 -1.31
N LYS A 209 8.23 -3.11 -0.96
CA LYS A 209 9.46 -2.34 -1.21
C LYS A 209 9.62 -2.00 -2.70
N LYS A 210 9.43 -2.97 -3.59
CA LYS A 210 9.53 -2.76 -5.04
C LYS A 210 8.51 -1.74 -5.54
N ALA A 211 7.25 -1.88 -5.13
CA ALA A 211 6.17 -0.98 -5.55
C ALA A 211 6.39 0.46 -5.06
N ILE A 212 6.93 0.65 -3.84
CA ILE A 212 7.31 1.98 -3.33
C ILE A 212 8.50 2.54 -4.13
N ALA A 213 9.54 1.73 -4.35
CA ALA A 213 10.73 2.15 -5.08
C ALA A 213 10.40 2.62 -6.52
N GLU A 214 9.52 1.91 -7.22
CA GLU A 214 9.06 2.26 -8.57
C GLU A 214 8.29 3.60 -8.61
N ARG A 215 7.63 3.97 -7.50
CA ARG A 215 6.84 5.20 -7.35
C ARG A 215 7.57 6.31 -6.59
N THR A 216 8.87 6.18 -6.35
CA THR A 216 9.66 7.15 -5.56
C THR A 216 9.50 8.58 -6.05
N LYS A 217 9.59 8.81 -7.38
CA LYS A 217 9.47 10.16 -7.95
C LYS A 217 8.08 10.79 -7.72
N GLU A 218 7.04 9.97 -7.70
CA GLU A 218 5.67 10.42 -7.45
C GLU A 218 5.52 10.89 -6.01
N PHE A 219 6.02 10.10 -5.06
CA PHE A 219 5.99 10.42 -3.63
C PHE A 219 6.86 11.64 -3.28
N GLU A 220 8.04 11.75 -3.87
CA GLU A 220 8.92 12.93 -3.72
C GLU A 220 8.33 14.19 -4.39
N ALA A 221 7.46 14.07 -5.39
CA ALA A 221 6.78 15.24 -5.95
C ALA A 221 5.67 15.79 -5.02
N GLN A 222 5.14 14.95 -4.14
CA GLN A 222 4.06 15.28 -3.20
C GLN A 222 4.58 15.73 -1.81
N SER A 223 5.90 15.70 -1.60
CA SER A 223 6.51 16.02 -0.31
C SER A 223 7.99 16.42 -0.43
N ASP A 224 8.53 17.16 0.53
CA ASP A 224 9.97 17.43 0.61
C ASP A 224 10.78 16.22 1.15
N LEU A 225 10.16 15.04 1.25
CA LEU A 225 10.74 13.84 1.86
C LEU A 225 11.48 13.02 0.79
N LYS A 226 12.82 12.99 0.87
CA LYS A 226 13.62 12.09 0.04
C LYS A 226 13.42 10.63 0.43
N LEU A 227 13.31 9.74 -0.55
CA LEU A 227 13.14 8.30 -0.35
C LEU A 227 14.37 7.53 -0.80
N TYR A 228 15.23 7.18 0.16
CA TYR A 228 16.30 6.19 -0.01
C TYR A 228 15.87 4.83 0.56
N GLU A 229 16.68 3.80 0.32
CA GLU A 229 16.38 2.39 0.62
C GLU A 229 15.81 2.15 2.03
N GLU A 230 16.37 2.81 3.05
CA GLU A 230 15.91 2.66 4.42
C GLU A 230 14.48 3.20 4.64
N ARG A 231 14.13 4.37 4.09
CA ARG A 231 12.75 4.90 4.20
C ARG A 231 11.76 4.06 3.42
N VAL A 232 12.15 3.58 2.24
CA VAL A 232 11.36 2.62 1.46
C VAL A 232 11.06 1.38 2.31
N GLU A 233 12.06 0.89 3.05
CA GLU A 233 11.88 -0.24 3.96
C GLU A 233 10.96 0.09 5.15
N LEU A 234 11.10 1.25 5.78
CA LEU A 234 10.23 1.66 6.89
C LEU A 234 8.77 1.84 6.44
N ILE A 235 8.53 2.45 5.27
CA ILE A 235 7.19 2.60 4.70
C ILE A 235 6.59 1.23 4.37
N ALA A 236 7.36 0.34 3.75
CA ALA A 236 6.92 -1.02 3.46
C ALA A 236 6.56 -1.78 4.74
N GLU A 237 7.40 -1.69 5.77
CA GLU A 237 7.16 -2.33 7.06
C GLU A 237 5.90 -1.77 7.72
N HIS A 238 5.72 -0.45 7.71
CA HIS A 238 4.53 0.21 8.24
C HIS A 238 3.27 -0.27 7.53
N ALA A 239 3.25 -0.28 6.19
CA ALA A 239 2.11 -0.76 5.39
C ALA A 239 1.70 -2.19 5.76
N LEU A 240 2.67 -3.08 5.95
CA LEU A 240 2.41 -4.48 6.31
C LEU A 240 1.90 -4.64 7.73
N ARG A 241 2.40 -3.85 8.67
CA ARG A 241 2.01 -3.94 10.10
C ARG A 241 0.66 -3.30 10.36
N SER A 242 0.37 -2.15 9.74
CA SER A 242 -0.93 -1.48 9.82
C SER A 242 -1.98 -2.07 8.88
N ILE A 243 -1.57 -2.99 7.98
CA ILE A 243 -2.43 -3.60 6.95
C ILE A 243 -3.09 -2.50 6.12
N SER A 244 -2.30 -1.56 5.64
CA SER A 244 -2.73 -0.46 4.77
C SER A 244 -2.16 -0.61 3.37
N ASP A 245 -2.75 0.11 2.42
CA ASP A 245 -2.13 0.31 1.12
C ASP A 245 -0.90 1.23 1.24
N ILE A 246 -0.02 1.18 0.24
CA ILE A 246 1.24 1.92 0.21
C ILE A 246 1.01 3.44 0.28
N ASP A 247 -0.05 3.94 -0.36
CA ASP A 247 -0.30 5.38 -0.40
C ASP A 247 -0.66 5.91 0.99
N SER A 248 -1.56 5.21 1.69
CA SER A 248 -1.87 5.47 3.09
C SER A 248 -0.63 5.35 3.98
N ALA A 249 0.18 4.29 3.81
CA ALA A 249 1.40 4.10 4.61
C ALA A 249 2.45 5.20 4.38
N PHE A 250 2.57 5.72 3.15
CA PHE A 250 3.44 6.84 2.85
C PHE A 250 2.95 8.14 3.52
N ILE A 251 1.64 8.40 3.49
CA ILE A 251 1.04 9.54 4.19
C ILE A 251 1.32 9.44 5.69
N ASP A 252 1.06 8.28 6.31
CA ASP A 252 1.35 8.05 7.73
C ASP A 252 2.84 8.27 8.05
N PHE A 253 3.75 7.76 7.20
CA PHE A 253 5.18 7.96 7.38
C PHE A 253 5.57 9.44 7.31
N LYS A 254 5.01 10.20 6.37
CA LYS A 254 5.21 11.65 6.24
C LYS A 254 4.71 12.39 7.48
N GLU A 255 3.56 11.99 8.02
CA GLU A 255 3.03 12.55 9.27
C GLU A 255 3.94 12.24 10.45
N MET A 256 4.44 11.00 10.59
CA MET A 256 5.43 10.62 11.61
C MET A 256 6.72 11.43 11.47
N TYR A 257 7.23 11.62 10.25
CA TYR A 257 8.42 12.42 9.98
C TYR A 257 8.24 13.88 10.42
N ASN A 258 7.13 14.51 10.05
CA ASN A 258 6.83 15.87 10.46
C ASN A 258 6.65 15.97 11.98
N LEU A 259 5.97 15.00 12.60
CA LEU A 259 5.78 14.97 14.05
C LEU A 259 7.11 14.97 14.81
N VAL A 260 8.07 14.12 14.40
CA VAL A 260 9.41 14.07 15.01
C VAL A 260 10.16 15.39 14.78
N LYS A 261 10.08 15.93 13.56
CA LYS A 261 10.76 17.18 13.18
C LYS A 261 10.24 18.38 13.98
N ASP A 262 8.92 18.50 14.14
CA ASP A 262 8.28 19.60 14.86
C ASP A 262 8.50 19.47 16.38
N HIS A 263 8.47 18.25 16.94
CA HIS A 263 8.76 18.02 18.36
C HIS A 263 10.17 18.43 18.76
N ASN A 264 11.15 18.31 17.85
CA ASN A 264 12.52 18.74 18.11
C ASN A 264 12.63 20.24 18.44
N GLU A 265 11.88 21.09 17.74
CA GLU A 265 11.93 22.54 17.95
C GLU A 265 11.38 22.94 19.33
N GLY A 266 10.36 22.21 19.82
CA GLY A 266 9.72 22.50 21.11
C GLY A 266 10.45 21.95 22.34
N LEU A 267 11.02 20.74 22.24
CA LEU A 267 11.46 20.00 23.41
C LEU A 267 12.89 20.38 23.86
N PHE A 268 13.79 20.63 22.92
CA PHE A 268 15.17 21.04 23.22
C PHE A 268 15.34 22.55 23.45
N SER A 269 14.43 23.38 22.93
CA SER A 269 14.46 24.83 23.18
C SER A 269 14.27 25.17 24.66
N GLN A 270 13.50 24.35 25.40
CA GLN A 270 13.33 24.47 26.85
C GLN A 270 14.64 24.22 27.62
N LEU A 271 15.61 23.50 27.04
CA LEU A 271 16.89 23.17 27.66
C LEU A 271 17.94 24.28 27.48
N GLY A 272 17.63 25.35 26.73
CA GLY A 272 18.55 26.45 26.44
C GLY A 272 19.75 26.00 25.57
N ILE A 273 19.52 25.02 24.70
CA ILE A 273 20.50 24.44 23.78
C ILE A 273 19.86 24.36 22.40
N ASN A 274 20.57 24.76 21.35
CA ASN A 274 20.09 24.58 19.97
C ASN A 274 20.34 23.15 19.54
N VAL A 275 19.29 22.38 19.27
CA VAL A 275 19.42 20.98 18.85
C VAL A 275 18.73 20.79 17.51
N SER A 276 19.42 20.16 16.57
CA SER A 276 18.85 19.69 15.31
C SER A 276 18.88 18.15 15.25
N LEU A 277 17.86 17.54 14.65
CA LEU A 277 17.88 16.12 14.32
C LEU A 277 18.41 15.93 12.90
N ALA A 278 19.38 15.03 12.73
CA ALA A 278 19.71 14.50 11.41
C ALA A 278 18.60 13.55 10.93
N ASP A 279 18.41 13.42 9.62
CA ASP A 279 17.46 12.46 9.04
C ASP A 279 17.66 11.03 9.58
N SER A 280 18.91 10.63 9.82
CA SER A 280 19.23 9.32 10.42
C SER A 280 18.67 9.11 11.83
N ALA A 281 18.51 10.18 12.62
CA ALA A 281 17.92 10.11 13.95
C ALA A 281 16.39 10.03 13.85
N ILE A 282 15.80 10.84 12.95
CA ILE A 282 14.35 10.81 12.69
C ILE A 282 13.93 9.42 12.23
N ASP A 283 14.63 8.85 11.24
CA ASP A 283 14.35 7.52 10.73
C ASP A 283 14.50 6.44 11.81
N GLU A 284 15.45 6.57 12.74
CA GLU A 284 15.61 5.63 13.85
C GLU A 284 14.47 5.75 14.88
N ILE A 285 14.02 6.97 15.19
CA ILE A 285 12.85 7.20 16.06
C ILE A 285 11.60 6.57 15.44
N ILE A 286 11.36 6.80 14.15
CA ILE A 286 10.23 6.22 13.42
C ILE A 286 10.36 4.69 13.37
N ARG A 287 11.57 4.17 13.16
CA ARG A 287 11.84 2.72 13.24
C ARG A 287 11.44 2.15 14.60
N ILE A 288 11.86 2.79 15.70
CA ILE A 288 11.48 2.37 17.05
C ILE A 288 9.95 2.39 17.21
N ALA A 289 9.28 3.46 16.75
CA ALA A 289 7.82 3.57 16.81
C ALA A 289 7.12 2.42 16.06
N ILE A 290 7.51 2.14 14.80
CA ILE A 290 6.90 1.08 13.97
C ILE A 290 7.14 -0.31 14.54
N PHE A 291 8.39 -0.63 14.91
CA PHE A 291 8.76 -1.98 15.31
C PHE A 291 8.38 -2.32 16.75
N GLN A 292 8.39 -1.32 17.65
CA GLN A 292 8.07 -1.51 19.06
C GLN A 292 6.65 -1.08 19.44
N ASP A 293 5.87 -0.55 18.50
CA ASP A 293 4.50 -0.05 18.73
C ASP A 293 4.46 1.01 19.85
N ARG A 294 5.40 1.96 19.78
CA ARG A 294 5.59 3.03 20.78
C ARG A 294 5.19 4.38 20.21
N ASP A 295 4.66 5.24 21.09
CA ASP A 295 4.32 6.61 20.73
C ASP A 295 5.59 7.44 20.45
N ILE A 296 5.57 8.19 19.35
CA ILE A 296 6.70 9.02 18.92
C ILE A 296 7.05 10.08 19.96
N ASN A 297 6.04 10.69 20.60
CA ASN A 297 6.28 11.76 21.56
C ASN A 297 6.96 11.20 22.81
N GLU A 298 6.57 10.00 23.26
CA GLU A 298 7.22 9.29 24.35
C GLU A 298 8.69 8.97 24.02
N ILE A 299 8.99 8.50 22.80
CA ILE A 299 10.37 8.22 22.36
C ILE A 299 11.20 9.52 22.38
N CYS A 300 10.69 10.60 21.78
CA CYS A 300 11.37 11.89 21.74
C CYS A 300 11.61 12.47 23.15
N LEU A 301 10.64 12.35 24.05
CA LEU A 301 10.75 12.83 25.43
C LEU A 301 11.82 12.06 26.21
N ASN A 302 11.82 10.73 26.11
CA ASN A 302 12.83 9.89 26.78
C ASN A 302 14.24 10.22 26.27
N LEU A 303 14.40 10.31 24.95
CA LEU A 303 15.68 10.66 24.33
C LEU A 303 16.20 12.02 24.82
N ALA A 304 15.34 13.03 24.92
CA ALA A 304 15.76 14.34 25.40
C ALA A 304 16.16 14.33 26.88
N ASN A 305 15.43 13.58 27.73
CA ASN A 305 15.78 13.43 29.15
C ASN A 305 17.15 12.75 29.33
N GLU A 306 17.44 11.71 28.54
CA GLU A 306 18.72 10.99 28.58
C GLU A 306 19.89 11.87 28.10
N LEU A 307 19.65 12.70 27.08
CA LEU A 307 20.66 13.60 26.54
C LEU A 307 20.83 14.90 27.35
N GLU A 308 19.83 15.31 28.14
CA GLU A 308 19.79 16.62 28.80
C GLU A 308 21.06 16.91 29.61
N TYR A 309 21.44 16.00 30.50
CA TYR A 309 22.59 16.19 31.38
C TYR A 309 23.90 16.23 30.58
N GLY A 310 24.07 15.30 29.64
CA GLY A 310 25.26 15.20 28.80
C GLY A 310 25.49 16.43 27.94
N LEU A 311 24.43 16.92 27.28
CA LEU A 311 24.51 18.10 26.42
C LEU A 311 24.75 19.39 27.22
N LYS A 312 24.10 19.54 28.40
CA LYS A 312 24.37 20.67 29.30
C LYS A 312 25.82 20.68 29.78
N LEU A 313 26.37 19.53 30.14
CA LEU A 313 27.76 19.40 30.56
C LEU A 313 28.73 19.82 29.45
N VAL A 314 28.48 19.38 28.21
CA VAL A 314 29.30 19.74 27.05
C VAL A 314 29.18 21.24 26.75
N ARG A 315 27.98 21.83 26.81
CA ARG A 315 27.79 23.28 26.66
C ARG A 315 28.59 24.05 27.70
N ASP A 316 28.43 23.71 28.98
CA ASP A 316 29.00 24.48 30.09
C ASP A 316 30.52 24.41 30.15
N ARG A 317 31.12 23.29 29.70
CA ARG A 317 32.58 23.09 29.72
C ARG A 317 33.29 23.47 28.42
N ILE A 318 32.63 23.32 27.27
CA ILE A 318 33.26 23.42 25.94
C ILE A 318 32.72 24.64 25.16
N GLY A 319 31.62 25.27 25.63
CA GLY A 319 31.04 26.46 24.99
C GLY A 319 30.23 26.17 23.73
N LEU A 320 29.97 24.89 23.40
CA LEU A 320 29.13 24.52 22.26
C LEU A 320 27.64 24.75 22.58
N GLY A 321 27.02 25.67 21.84
CA GLY A 321 25.60 25.98 21.97
C GLY A 321 24.68 25.24 20.98
N ALA A 322 25.24 24.46 20.05
CA ALA A 322 24.51 23.77 18.99
C ALA A 322 24.94 22.31 18.83
N PHE A 323 23.98 21.39 18.76
CA PHE A 323 24.21 19.96 18.61
C PHE A 323 23.35 19.35 17.51
N THR A 324 23.87 18.31 16.86
CA THR A 324 23.13 17.53 15.87
C THR A 324 22.98 16.09 16.36
N ILE A 325 21.77 15.69 16.69
CA ILE A 325 21.43 14.34 17.12
C ILE A 325 21.43 13.43 15.89
N THR A 326 22.22 12.36 15.96
CA THR A 326 22.34 11.35 14.90
C THR A 326 21.71 10.04 15.34
N ARG A 327 21.66 9.03 14.47
CA ARG A 327 21.23 7.66 14.85
C ARG A 327 21.92 7.17 16.13
N GLU A 328 23.22 7.42 16.29
CA GLU A 328 23.96 6.95 17.46
C GLU A 328 23.35 7.48 18.75
N ALA A 329 22.93 8.74 18.78
CA ALA A 329 22.30 9.34 19.95
C ALA A 329 20.95 8.70 20.30
N VAL A 330 20.22 8.17 19.31
CA VAL A 330 18.94 7.49 19.51
C VAL A 330 19.14 6.04 19.99
N VAL A 331 20.15 5.35 19.45
CA VAL A 331 20.44 3.94 19.76
C VAL A 331 21.19 3.79 21.08
N ASP A 332 22.17 4.66 21.33
CA ASP A 332 23.04 4.64 22.50
C ASP A 332 23.40 6.08 22.92
N PRO A 333 22.49 6.76 23.65
CA PRO A 333 22.67 8.14 24.09
C PRO A 333 23.94 8.35 24.92
N GLU A 334 24.28 7.40 25.80
CA GLU A 334 25.47 7.47 26.66
C GLU A 334 26.74 7.49 25.82
N LYS A 335 26.88 6.53 24.89
CA LYS A 335 28.03 6.46 24.00
C LYS A 335 28.14 7.68 23.10
N TYR A 336 27.02 8.23 22.63
CA TYR A 336 27.00 9.47 21.86
C TYR A 336 27.56 10.66 22.66
N VAL A 337 27.10 10.83 23.90
CA VAL A 337 27.60 11.87 24.82
C VAL A 337 29.09 11.66 25.10
N ASP A 338 29.52 10.44 25.39
CA ASP A 338 30.93 10.10 25.60
C ASP A 338 31.80 10.43 24.38
N SER A 339 31.29 10.14 23.18
CA SER A 339 31.98 10.41 21.93
C SER A 339 32.07 11.92 21.66
N LEU A 340 31.03 12.69 21.98
CA LEU A 340 31.07 14.15 21.95
C LEU A 340 32.14 14.68 22.90
N ILE A 341 32.14 14.24 24.17
CA ILE A 341 33.11 14.66 25.17
C ILE A 341 34.54 14.35 24.68
N LYS A 342 34.82 13.11 24.28
CA LYS A 342 36.14 12.71 23.78
C LYS A 342 36.59 13.54 22.58
N LYS A 343 35.71 13.78 21.60
CA LYS A 343 36.02 14.54 20.40
C LYS A 343 36.48 15.97 20.72
N TYR A 344 35.84 16.63 21.68
CA TYR A 344 36.16 18.01 22.00
C TYR A 344 37.30 18.14 23.04
N TYR A 345 37.40 17.25 24.02
CA TYR A 345 38.54 17.24 24.95
C TYR A 345 39.88 16.89 24.27
N SER A 346 39.86 16.08 23.20
CA SER A 346 41.05 15.78 22.39
C SER A 346 41.46 16.91 21.45
N GLN A 347 40.57 17.86 21.14
CA GLN A 347 40.92 19.07 20.38
C GLN A 347 41.56 20.17 21.24
N ASP A 348 41.13 20.33 22.50
CA ASP A 348 41.74 21.29 23.43
C ASP A 348 43.20 20.95 23.79
N SER A 349 43.54 19.66 23.76
CA SER A 349 44.89 19.15 24.07
C SER A 349 45.87 19.22 22.89
N MET A 350 45.42 19.57 21.68
CA MET A 350 46.29 19.86 20.52
C MET A 350 46.55 21.36 20.29
N ILE A 351 45.86 22.25 21.03
CA ILE A 351 46.00 23.72 20.90
C ILE A 351 46.80 24.32 22.09
N SER A 352 47.16 23.49 23.09
CA SER A 352 47.96 23.89 24.25
C SER A 352 49.46 23.71 24.06
#